data_AF-A0A520Y9H6-F1
#
_entry.id   AF-A0A520Y9H6-F1
#
_cell.length_a   1.000
_cell.length_b   1.000
_cell.length_c   1.000
_cell.angle_alpha   90.00
_cell.angle_beta   90.00
_cell.angle_gamma   90.00
#
_symmetry.space_group_name_H-M   'P 1'
#
loop_
_entity.id
_entity.type
_entity.pdbx_description
1 polymer ?
#
loop_
_entity_poly.entity_id
_entity_poly.type
_entity_poly.pdbx_seq_one_letter_code
_entity_poly.pdbx_strand_id
1 'polypeptide(L)'
;ERQGITGHSMGGHGALTVGLRHPERFASISAFAPICHPSVVPWGEKAFTAYLGGHRETWRAHDAVALIEDGARVPELLVDVGTDDNFLDDQLKPEALAEACANAGIDLTLRLQPGYDHSYYFISSFMADHVRWHSERLKGIA
;
A
#
# COMPACT_ATOMS: atom_id res chain seq x y z
N GLU A 1 -1.34 16.74 -15.92
CA GLU A 1 0.02 16.25 -15.63
C GLU A 1 -0.09 14.81 -15.11
N ARG A 2 0.81 13.90 -15.49
CA ARG A 2 0.76 12.49 -15.06
C ARG A 2 1.62 12.30 -13.80
N GLN A 3 1.02 11.82 -12.71
CA GLN A 3 1.67 11.63 -11.41
C GLN A 3 1.64 10.16 -11.01
N GLY A 4 2.71 9.68 -10.37
CA GLY A 4 2.76 8.36 -9.72
C GLY A 4 3.06 8.56 -8.23
N ILE A 5 2.60 7.65 -7.39
CA ILE A 5 2.83 7.73 -5.94
C ILE A 5 3.37 6.41 -5.39
N THR A 6 4.38 6.52 -4.54
CA THR A 6 4.98 5.38 -3.85
C THR A 6 5.44 5.79 -2.45
N GLY A 7 5.75 4.80 -1.63
CA GLY A 7 6.26 5.02 -0.28
C GLY A 7 6.63 3.73 0.42
N HIS A 8 7.27 3.87 1.58
CA HIS A 8 7.72 2.76 2.41
C HIS A 8 6.98 2.74 3.76
N SER A 9 6.53 1.59 4.24
CA SER A 9 5.93 1.44 5.58
C SER A 9 4.72 2.35 5.77
N MET A 10 4.73 3.26 6.76
CA MET A 10 3.73 4.32 6.91
C MET A 10 3.59 5.20 5.65
N GLY A 11 4.68 5.44 4.91
CA GLY A 11 4.63 6.12 3.62
C GLY A 11 3.98 5.27 2.53
N GLY A 12 4.13 3.94 2.57
CA GLY A 12 3.46 3.00 1.68
C GLY A 12 1.96 2.93 1.95
N HIS A 13 1.58 2.93 3.23
CA HIS A 13 0.20 3.16 3.67
C HIS A 13 -0.38 4.47 3.09
N GLY A 14 0.38 5.57 3.19
CA GLY A 14 0.00 6.85 2.62
C GLY A 14 -0.19 6.78 1.10
N ALA A 15 0.75 6.16 0.38
CA ALA A 15 0.67 5.99 -1.07
C ALA A 15 -0.58 5.21 -1.49
N LEU A 16 -0.87 4.08 -0.84
CA LEU A 16 -2.06 3.27 -1.11
C LEU A 16 -3.33 4.05 -0.84
N THR A 17 -3.50 4.63 0.35
CA THR A 17 -4.75 5.30 0.72
C THR A 17 -4.98 6.60 -0.05
N VAL A 18 -3.94 7.40 -0.29
CA VAL A 18 -4.03 8.62 -1.11
C VAL A 18 -4.33 8.25 -2.57
N GLY A 19 -3.69 7.22 -3.10
CA GLY A 19 -3.95 6.71 -4.44
C GLY A 19 -5.38 6.21 -4.63
N LEU A 20 -5.88 5.39 -3.70
CA LEU A 20 -7.24 4.84 -3.71
C LEU A 20 -8.34 5.92 -3.57
N ARG A 21 -8.09 6.99 -2.81
CA ARG A 21 -9.03 8.11 -2.67
C ARG A 21 -9.03 9.10 -3.85
N HIS A 22 -7.98 9.07 -4.66
CA HIS A 22 -7.81 9.98 -5.81
C HIS A 22 -7.36 9.20 -7.06
N PRO A 23 -8.14 8.20 -7.51
CA PRO A 23 -7.74 7.31 -8.61
C PRO A 23 -7.55 8.06 -9.94
N GLU A 24 -8.21 9.20 -10.12
CA GLU A 24 -8.07 10.08 -11.29
C GLU A 24 -6.76 10.88 -11.31
N ARG A 25 -6.10 11.04 -10.15
CA ARG A 25 -4.89 11.86 -10.01
C ARG A 25 -3.62 11.08 -10.28
N PHE A 26 -3.57 9.81 -9.89
CA PHE A 26 -2.36 9.00 -9.96
C PHE A 26 -2.49 7.92 -11.02
N ALA A 27 -1.61 7.98 -12.02
CA ALA A 27 -1.56 6.98 -13.10
C ALA A 27 -0.99 5.63 -12.62
N SER A 28 -0.33 5.60 -11.46
CA SER A 28 0.27 4.39 -10.90
C SER A 28 0.54 4.55 -9.41
N ILE A 29 0.34 3.45 -8.68
CA ILE A 29 0.55 3.36 -7.23
C ILE A 29 1.43 2.15 -6.96
N SER A 30 2.44 2.32 -6.11
CA SER A 30 3.22 1.19 -5.58
C SER A 30 3.61 1.40 -4.12
N ALA A 31 4.08 0.37 -3.43
CA ALA A 31 4.58 0.51 -2.07
C ALA A 31 5.62 -0.55 -1.69
N PHE A 32 6.51 -0.18 -0.77
CA PHE A 32 7.45 -1.08 -0.10
C PHE A 32 6.99 -1.33 1.33
N ALA A 33 6.84 -2.59 1.72
CA ALA A 33 6.45 -3.03 3.06
C ALA A 33 5.34 -2.16 3.68
N PRO A 34 4.20 -1.90 2.99
CA PRO A 34 3.18 -0.98 3.46
C PRO A 34 2.44 -1.51 4.69
N ILE A 35 2.00 -0.60 5.56
CA ILE A 35 0.96 -0.88 6.56
C ILE A 35 -0.39 -0.91 5.82
N CYS A 36 -0.83 -2.10 5.42
CA CYS A 36 -1.99 -2.26 4.54
C CYS A 36 -3.32 -2.03 5.26
N HIS A 37 -3.42 -2.53 6.49
CA HIS A 37 -4.65 -2.54 7.27
C HIS A 37 -4.43 -1.92 8.67
N PRO A 38 -4.07 -0.62 8.75
CA PRO A 38 -3.71 0.05 10.00
C PRO A 38 -4.80 -0.05 11.08
N SER A 39 -6.07 -0.15 10.72
CA SER A 39 -7.18 -0.18 11.69
C SER A 39 -7.15 -1.40 12.60
N VAL A 40 -6.47 -2.48 12.23
CA VAL A 40 -6.44 -3.74 12.98
C VAL A 40 -5.06 -4.11 13.52
N VAL A 41 -4.09 -3.18 13.47
CA VAL A 41 -2.73 -3.41 13.95
C VAL A 41 -2.31 -2.37 15.00
N PRO A 42 -1.42 -2.72 15.95
CA PRO A 42 -1.08 -1.86 17.09
C PRO A 42 -0.62 -0.45 16.72
N TRP A 43 0.17 -0.28 15.64
CA TRP A 43 0.62 1.05 15.21
C TRP A 43 -0.55 1.93 14.75
N GLY A 44 -1.42 1.38 13.91
CA GLY A 44 -2.55 2.14 13.39
C GLY A 44 -3.63 2.37 14.45
N GLU A 45 -3.94 1.39 15.31
CA GLU A 45 -4.87 1.59 16.41
C GLU A 45 -4.42 2.71 17.36
N LYS A 46 -3.13 2.75 17.70
CA LYS A 46 -2.55 3.81 18.53
C LYS A 46 -2.65 5.17 17.83
N ALA A 47 -2.22 5.24 16.56
CA ALA A 47 -2.18 6.49 15.81
C ALA A 47 -3.59 7.04 15.52
N PHE A 48 -4.51 6.19 15.06
CA PHE A 48 -5.87 6.60 14.74
C PHE A 48 -6.67 6.95 15.98
N THR A 49 -6.50 6.24 17.10
CA THR A 49 -7.12 6.66 18.36
C THR A 49 -6.67 8.07 18.76
N ALA A 50 -5.37 8.38 18.61
CA ALA A 50 -4.83 9.69 18.96
C ALA A 50 -5.28 10.81 18.02
N TYR A 51 -5.39 10.55 16.71
CA TYR A 51 -5.65 11.59 15.71
C TYR A 51 -7.11 11.69 15.26
N LEU A 52 -7.84 10.57 15.24
CA LEU A 52 -9.20 10.44 14.72
C LEU A 52 -10.23 10.11 15.82
N GLY A 53 -9.77 9.85 17.05
CA GLY A 53 -10.59 9.46 18.19
C GLY A 53 -10.96 7.97 18.20
N GLY A 54 -11.74 7.55 19.19
CA GLY A 54 -12.11 6.14 19.41
C GLY A 54 -13.22 5.59 18.48
N HIS A 55 -13.75 6.41 17.57
CA HIS A 55 -14.79 5.99 16.63
C HIS A 55 -14.17 5.28 15.43
N ARG A 56 -14.02 3.96 15.50
CA ARG A 56 -13.33 3.15 14.46
C ARG A 56 -13.89 3.30 13.05
N GLU A 57 -15.16 3.68 12.90
CA GLU A 57 -15.75 4.00 11.60
C GLU A 57 -15.01 5.14 10.86
N THR A 58 -14.47 6.11 11.59
CA THR A 58 -13.73 7.23 10.98
C THR A 58 -12.37 6.78 10.44
N TRP A 59 -11.85 5.64 10.89
CA TRP A 59 -10.55 5.12 10.49
C TRP A 59 -10.58 4.48 9.10
N ARG A 60 -11.75 3.98 8.67
CA ARG A 60 -11.92 3.32 7.37
C ARG A 60 -11.49 4.20 6.20
N ALA A 61 -11.76 5.50 6.28
CA ALA A 61 -11.33 6.48 5.28
C ALA A 61 -9.79 6.62 5.16
N HIS A 62 -9.05 6.07 6.12
CA HIS A 62 -7.59 6.09 6.22
C HIS A 62 -7.02 4.68 6.29
N ASP A 63 -7.64 3.68 5.67
CA ASP A 63 -7.17 2.30 5.69
C ASP A 63 -7.33 1.70 4.29
N ALA A 64 -6.26 1.14 3.71
CA ALA A 64 -6.28 0.74 2.30
C ALA A 64 -7.21 -0.46 2.05
N VAL A 65 -7.21 -1.44 2.97
CA VAL A 65 -8.12 -2.58 2.92
C VAL A 65 -9.56 -2.10 3.06
N ALA A 66 -9.85 -1.28 4.08
CA ALA A 66 -11.20 -0.76 4.29
C ALA A 66 -11.71 0.08 3.11
N LEU A 67 -10.86 0.94 2.52
CA LEU A 67 -11.20 1.71 1.33
C LEU A 67 -11.61 0.80 0.16
N ILE A 68 -10.88 -0.30 -0.06
CA ILE A 68 -11.18 -1.25 -1.14
C ILE A 68 -12.51 -1.97 -0.86
N GLU A 69 -12.73 -2.42 0.37
CA GLU A 69 -14.01 -3.00 0.82
C GLU A 69 -15.18 -2.04 0.60
N ASP A 70 -14.96 -0.74 0.87
CA ASP A 70 -15.96 0.32 0.74
C ASP A 70 -16.15 0.81 -0.71
N GLY A 71 -15.48 0.20 -1.69
CA GLY A 71 -15.71 0.44 -3.11
C GLY A 71 -14.65 1.24 -3.83
N ALA A 72 -13.54 1.63 -3.19
CA ALA A 72 -12.43 2.27 -3.89
C ALA A 72 -11.79 1.31 -4.90
N ARG A 73 -11.50 1.80 -6.11
CA ARG A 73 -10.94 0.99 -7.20
C ARG A 73 -9.82 1.75 -7.90
N VAL A 74 -8.81 1.00 -8.28
CA VAL A 74 -7.70 1.39 -9.16
C VAL A 74 -7.41 0.22 -10.08
N PRO A 75 -6.85 0.43 -11.28
CA PRO A 75 -6.63 -0.66 -12.23
C PRO A 75 -5.65 -1.70 -11.69
N GLU A 76 -4.56 -1.26 -11.08
CA GLU A 76 -3.49 -2.14 -10.63
C GLU A 76 -2.61 -1.50 -9.53
N LEU A 77 -1.95 -2.35 -8.75
CA LEU A 77 -1.04 -2.01 -7.65
C LEU A 77 0.23 -2.87 -7.71
N LEU A 78 1.38 -2.29 -7.34
CA LEU A 78 2.63 -3.04 -7.10
C LEU A 78 3.04 -2.92 -5.63
N VAL A 79 3.24 -4.05 -4.96
CA VAL A 79 3.71 -4.09 -3.58
C VAL A 79 4.85 -5.09 -3.44
N ASP A 80 5.94 -4.65 -2.82
CA ASP A 80 7.05 -5.51 -2.40
C ASP A 80 7.12 -5.59 -0.88
N VAL A 81 7.34 -6.79 -0.34
CA VAL A 81 7.50 -7.03 1.10
C VAL A 81 8.61 -8.04 1.33
N GLY A 82 9.54 -7.75 2.24
CA GLY A 82 10.56 -8.70 2.66
C GLY A 82 9.97 -9.82 3.53
N THR A 83 10.39 -11.08 3.35
CA THR A 83 9.88 -12.20 4.17
C THR A 83 10.46 -12.24 5.58
N ASP A 84 11.60 -11.58 5.79
CA ASP A 84 12.29 -11.52 7.08
C ASP A 84 12.08 -10.14 7.73
N ASP A 85 11.04 -9.42 7.28
CA ASP A 85 10.60 -8.16 7.86
C ASP A 85 9.95 -8.41 9.23
N ASN A 86 10.60 -7.88 10.27
CA ASN A 86 10.15 -8.04 11.67
C ASN A 86 8.77 -7.44 11.95
N PHE A 87 8.18 -6.68 11.03
CA PHE A 87 6.86 -6.07 11.17
C PHE A 87 5.78 -6.75 10.32
N LEU A 88 6.15 -7.76 9.51
CA LEU A 88 5.29 -8.41 8.53
C LEU A 88 3.95 -8.84 9.13
N ASP A 89 4.01 -9.72 10.12
CA ASP A 89 2.83 -10.34 10.73
C ASP A 89 2.10 -9.37 11.66
N ASP A 90 2.82 -8.51 12.37
CA ASP A 90 2.23 -7.69 13.45
C ASP A 90 1.68 -6.35 12.94
N GLN A 91 2.18 -5.81 11.83
CA GLN A 91 1.87 -4.45 11.38
C GLN A 91 1.50 -4.36 9.89
N LEU A 92 2.16 -5.11 9.00
CA LEU A 92 2.07 -4.83 7.57
C LEU A 92 0.81 -5.40 6.92
N LYS A 93 0.45 -6.64 7.26
CA LYS A 93 -0.74 -7.34 6.77
C LYS A 93 -0.91 -7.34 5.23
N PRO A 94 0.13 -7.63 4.42
CA PRO A 94 0.00 -7.66 2.95
C PRO A 94 -1.00 -8.70 2.44
N GLU A 95 -1.23 -9.78 3.20
CA GLU A 95 -2.24 -10.81 2.92
C GLU A 95 -3.67 -10.24 2.92
N ALA A 96 -3.98 -9.32 3.84
CA ALA A 96 -5.28 -8.66 3.90
C ALA A 96 -5.50 -7.74 2.68
N LEU A 97 -4.45 -7.07 2.20
CA LEU A 97 -4.50 -6.31 0.94
C LEU A 97 -4.76 -7.22 -0.25
N ALA A 98 -4.06 -8.37 -0.32
CA ALA A 98 -4.24 -9.33 -1.41
C ALA A 98 -5.66 -9.88 -1.47
N GLU A 99 -6.25 -10.25 -0.32
CA GLU A 99 -7.63 -10.69 -0.24
C GLU A 99 -8.61 -9.59 -0.68
N ALA A 100 -8.44 -8.37 -0.18
CA ALA A 100 -9.29 -7.24 -0.56
C ALA A 100 -9.22 -6.93 -2.07
N CYS A 101 -8.02 -6.92 -2.65
CA CYS A 101 -7.82 -6.71 -4.08
C CYS A 101 -8.46 -7.82 -4.92
N ALA A 102 -8.29 -9.09 -4.54
CA ALA A 102 -8.88 -10.22 -5.23
C ALA A 102 -10.42 -10.15 -5.23
N ASN A 103 -11.03 -9.84 -4.08
CA ASN A 103 -12.48 -9.68 -3.95
C ASN A 103 -13.02 -8.47 -4.75
N ALA A 104 -12.22 -7.41 -4.87
CA ALA A 104 -12.58 -6.19 -5.56
C ALA A 104 -12.30 -6.20 -7.07
N GLY A 105 -11.55 -7.19 -7.58
CA GLY A 105 -11.09 -7.26 -8.97
C GLY A 105 -9.98 -6.26 -9.30
N ILE A 106 -9.16 -5.87 -8.32
CA ILE A 106 -7.98 -5.00 -8.51
C ILE A 106 -6.77 -5.90 -8.79
N ASP A 107 -6.02 -5.61 -9.85
CA ASP A 107 -4.80 -6.35 -10.17
C ASP A 107 -3.68 -5.98 -9.20
N LEU A 108 -3.38 -6.86 -8.24
CA LEU A 108 -2.29 -6.68 -7.28
C LEU A 108 -1.11 -7.57 -7.67
N THR A 109 0.00 -6.93 -8.06
CA THR A 109 1.30 -7.57 -8.07
C THR A 109 1.92 -7.48 -6.68
N LEU A 110 1.73 -8.51 -5.86
CA LEU A 110 2.38 -8.66 -4.55
C LEU A 110 3.62 -9.56 -4.66
N ARG A 111 4.80 -9.00 -4.40
CA ARG A 111 6.08 -9.72 -4.43
C ARG A 111 6.61 -9.90 -3.01
N LEU A 112 6.66 -11.15 -2.54
CA LEU A 112 7.35 -11.53 -1.31
C LEU A 112 8.82 -11.79 -1.63
N GLN A 113 9.73 -11.03 -1.02
CA GLN A 113 11.16 -11.04 -1.31
C GLN A 113 11.92 -11.83 -0.23
N PRO A 114 12.37 -13.07 -0.53
CA PRO A 114 12.99 -13.95 0.47
C PRO A 114 14.25 -13.36 1.10
N GLY A 115 14.35 -13.38 2.42
CA GLY A 115 15.53 -12.96 3.17
C GLY A 115 15.71 -11.44 3.29
N TYR A 116 14.78 -10.65 2.76
CA TYR A 116 14.82 -9.19 2.86
C TYR A 116 14.07 -8.71 4.11
N ASP A 117 14.57 -7.63 4.70
CA ASP A 117 14.06 -7.00 5.92
C ASP A 117 13.30 -5.68 5.61
N HIS A 118 13.00 -4.89 6.65
CA HIS A 118 12.32 -3.59 6.55
C HIS A 118 13.25 -2.42 6.18
N SER A 119 14.52 -2.68 5.89
CA SER A 119 15.53 -1.63 5.81
C SER A 119 15.60 -0.99 4.43
N TYR A 120 16.38 0.08 4.32
CA TYR A 120 16.70 0.67 3.03
C TYR A 120 17.55 -0.26 2.14
N TYR A 121 18.19 -1.31 2.66
CA TYR A 121 18.84 -2.32 1.82
C TYR A 121 17.81 -3.07 0.97
N PHE A 122 16.69 -3.49 1.57
CA PHE A 122 15.53 -4.03 0.86
C PHE A 122 14.98 -3.04 -0.18
N ILE A 123 14.66 -1.81 0.25
CA ILE A 123 14.10 -0.78 -0.66
C ILE A 123 15.04 -0.53 -1.84
N SER A 124 16.34 -0.35 -1.58
CA SER A 124 17.31 -0.03 -2.63
C SER A 124 17.47 -1.17 -3.66
N SER A 125 17.26 -2.42 -3.26
CA SER A 125 17.37 -3.60 -4.13
C SER A 125 16.28 -3.61 -5.21
N PHE A 126 15.09 -3.08 -4.90
CA PHE A 126 13.91 -3.15 -5.78
C PHE A 126 13.41 -1.77 -6.26
N MET A 127 14.03 -0.67 -5.83
CA MET A 127 13.67 0.70 -6.24
C MET A 127 13.65 0.89 -7.76
N ALA A 128 14.62 0.31 -8.47
CA ALA A 128 14.69 0.41 -9.93
C ALA A 128 13.45 -0.17 -10.62
N ASP A 129 12.87 -1.24 -10.07
CA ASP A 129 11.65 -1.85 -10.60
C ASP A 129 10.43 -0.97 -10.37
N HIS A 130 10.29 -0.36 -9.19
CA HIS A 130 9.20 0.57 -8.91
C HIS A 130 9.28 1.83 -9.79
N VAL A 131 10.47 2.38 -9.99
CA VAL A 131 10.67 3.51 -10.91
C VAL A 131 10.28 3.13 -12.34
N ARG A 132 10.64 1.92 -12.79
CA ARG A 132 10.25 1.42 -14.12
C ARG A 132 8.73 1.23 -14.23
N TRP A 133 8.12 0.59 -13.23
CA TRP A 133 6.67 0.39 -13.13
C TRP A 133 5.90 1.70 -13.26
N HIS A 134 6.32 2.73 -12.52
CA HIS A 134 5.74 4.07 -12.63
C HIS A 134 6.02 4.68 -14.00
N SER A 135 7.25 4.59 -14.52
CA SER A 135 7.62 5.16 -15.82
C SER A 135 6.76 4.63 -16.97
N GLU A 136 6.48 3.32 -16.99
CA GLU A 136 5.65 2.67 -18.01
C GLU A 136 4.22 3.24 -18.01
N ARG A 137 3.60 3.33 -16.83
CA ARG A 137 2.22 3.85 -16.67
C ARG A 137 2.13 5.36 -16.87
N LEU A 138 3.18 6.08 -16.51
CA LEU A 138 3.30 7.51 -16.73
C LEU A 138 3.56 7.88 -18.18
N LYS A 139 4.01 6.97 -19.05
CA LYS A 139 4.21 7.27 -20.48
C LYS A 139 2.92 7.16 -21.29
N GLY A 140 1.85 6.60 -20.71
CA GLY A 140 0.64 6.24 -21.43
C GLY A 140 0.92 5.05 -22.34
N ILE A 141 0.01 4.09 -22.41
CA ILE A 141 0.05 3.09 -23.49
C ILE A 141 -0.08 3.88 -24.79
N ALA A 142 0.92 3.79 -25.67
CA ALA A 142 0.87 4.35 -27.01
C ALA A 142 -0.27 3.71 -27.82
#